data_AF-A0A2W4SND0-F1
#
_entry.id   AF-A0A2W4SND0-F1
#
_cell.length_a   1.000
_cell.length_b   1.000
_cell.length_c   1.000
_cell.angle_alpha   90.00
_cell.angle_beta   90.00
_cell.angle_gamma   90.00
#
_symmetry.space_group_name_H-M   'P 1'
#
loop_
_entity.id
_entity.type
_entity.pdbx_description
1 polymer ?
#
loop_
_entity_poly.entity_id
_entity_poly.type
_entity_poly.pdbx_seq_one_letter_code
_entity_poly.pdbx_strand_id
1 'polypeptide(L)'
;MLTAKLRELALVLGTGRVTLPYPRAPRPPAEGFRGLPTVDGTKCVGCGACALVCPARLITLEDQGTWKVLTADLARCTYCARCAEVCPYGAFQMTSRFETAAVDPAKLRIHVSLEQLLCRECGRPIRTRHMMEQTAARTGKPVNPQTAYLCHVCRRRATAARVAWPKGAK
;
A
#
# COMPACT_ATOMS: atom_id res chain seq x y z
N MET A 1 -29.36 -53.17 -17.83
CA MET A 1 -29.34 -51.87 -17.12
C MET A 1 -28.45 -51.91 -15.87
N LEU A 2 -28.55 -52.92 -15.00
CA LEU A 2 -27.74 -53.03 -13.77
C LEU A 2 -26.23 -53.21 -13.99
N THR A 3 -25.83 -53.96 -15.02
CA THR A 3 -24.41 -54.25 -15.34
C THR A 3 -23.61 -53.02 -15.75
N ALA A 4 -24.23 -52.09 -16.48
CA ALA A 4 -23.62 -50.81 -16.81
C ALA A 4 -23.37 -49.96 -15.56
N LYS A 5 -24.31 -49.95 -14.61
CA LYS A 5 -24.18 -49.23 -13.33
C LYS A 5 -23.09 -49.81 -12.42
N LEU A 6 -22.92 -51.14 -12.41
CA LEU A 6 -21.82 -51.78 -11.68
C LEU A 6 -20.46 -51.46 -12.31
N ARG A 7 -20.37 -51.35 -13.64
CA ARG A 7 -19.15 -50.95 -14.33
C ARG A 7 -18.79 -49.48 -14.05
N GLU A 8 -19.78 -48.59 -14.03
CA GLU A 8 -19.62 -47.20 -13.58
C GLU A 8 -19.13 -47.13 -12.14
N LEU A 9 -19.73 -47.91 -11.23
CA LEU A 9 -19.31 -47.95 -9.83
C LEU A 9 -17.88 -48.43 -9.65
N ALA A 10 -17.47 -49.47 -10.39
CA ALA A 10 -16.10 -49.98 -10.35
C ALA A 10 -15.08 -48.93 -10.82
N LEU A 11 -15.42 -48.16 -11.87
CA LEU A 11 -14.57 -47.06 -12.35
C LEU A 11 -14.44 -45.96 -11.28
N VAL A 12 -15.53 -45.59 -10.63
CA VAL A 12 -15.55 -44.55 -9.58
C VAL A 12 -14.83 -45.00 -8.31
N LEU A 13 -14.90 -46.29 -7.93
CA LEU A 13 -14.13 -46.82 -6.81
C LEU A 13 -12.63 -46.91 -7.12
N GLY A 14 -12.28 -47.18 -8.39
CA GLY A 14 -10.89 -47.27 -8.85
C GLY A 14 -10.14 -45.94 -8.90
N THR A 15 -10.83 -44.80 -9.06
CA THR A 15 -10.20 -43.47 -9.05
C THR A 15 -9.78 -43.00 -7.66
N GLY A 16 -10.25 -43.65 -6.60
CA GLY A 16 -9.91 -43.31 -5.21
C GLY A 16 -10.52 -41.99 -4.73
N ARG A 17 -10.12 -41.55 -3.53
CA ARG A 17 -10.61 -40.29 -2.94
C ARG A 17 -9.74 -39.13 -3.40
N VAL A 18 -10.35 -38.20 -4.14
CA VAL A 18 -9.71 -36.94 -4.59
C VAL A 18 -9.87 -35.81 -3.56
N THR A 19 -10.73 -36.01 -2.55
CA THR A 19 -10.99 -35.00 -1.51
C THR A 19 -9.76 -34.79 -0.63
N LEU A 20 -9.42 -33.52 -0.40
CA LEU A 20 -8.36 -33.12 0.51
C LEU A 20 -8.87 -33.13 1.96
N PRO A 21 -8.03 -33.46 2.95
CA PRO A 21 -8.43 -33.54 4.36
C PRO A 21 -8.50 -32.15 5.02
N TYR A 22 -9.12 -31.15 4.39
CA TYR A 22 -9.34 -29.84 4.99
C TYR A 22 -10.37 -29.94 6.14
N PRO A 23 -10.18 -29.27 7.30
CA PRO A 23 -9.08 -28.36 7.67
C PRO A 23 -7.88 -29.04 8.35
N ARG A 24 -7.83 -30.37 8.44
CA ARG A 24 -6.82 -31.12 9.20
C ARG A 24 -5.42 -31.10 8.58
N ALA A 25 -5.30 -31.10 7.26
CA ALA A 25 -4.02 -30.85 6.58
C ALA A 25 -4.20 -29.78 5.49
N PRO A 26 -3.84 -28.52 5.76
CA PRO A 26 -3.95 -27.45 4.78
C PRO A 26 -2.92 -27.65 3.67
N ARG A 27 -3.33 -27.30 2.44
CA ARG A 27 -2.42 -27.30 1.29
C ARG A 27 -1.86 -25.89 1.13
N PRO A 28 -0.53 -25.70 1.12
CA PRO A 28 0.03 -24.39 0.85
C PRO A 28 -0.36 -23.94 -0.57
N PRO A 29 -0.71 -22.67 -0.77
CA PRO A 29 -1.01 -22.16 -2.10
C PRO A 29 0.26 -22.12 -2.95
N ALA A 30 0.09 -21.99 -4.27
CA ALA A 30 1.22 -21.86 -5.19
C ALA A 30 2.08 -20.62 -4.90
N GLU A 31 3.33 -20.63 -5.37
CA GLU A 31 4.20 -19.46 -5.31
C GLU A 31 3.57 -18.27 -6.06
N GLY A 32 3.68 -17.07 -5.48
CA GLY A 32 3.06 -15.86 -6.04
C GLY A 32 1.54 -15.76 -5.84
N PHE A 33 0.95 -16.61 -4.98
CA PHE A 33 -0.47 -16.53 -4.66
C PHE A 33 -0.86 -15.15 -4.11
N ARG A 34 -1.96 -14.60 -4.63
CA ARG A 34 -2.51 -13.30 -4.25
C ARG A 34 -3.50 -13.44 -3.09
N GLY A 35 -2.97 -13.61 -1.88
CA GLY A 35 -3.77 -13.66 -0.65
C GLY A 35 -3.94 -12.30 0.01
N LEU A 36 -4.08 -12.27 1.33
CA LEU A 36 -4.35 -11.07 2.11
C LEU A 36 -3.32 -9.97 1.83
N PRO A 37 -3.75 -8.79 1.33
CA PRO A 37 -2.88 -7.63 1.20
C PRO A 37 -2.45 -7.14 2.58
N THR A 38 -1.17 -6.77 2.70
CA THR A 38 -0.60 -6.19 3.91
C THR A 38 0.21 -4.94 3.57
N VAL A 39 0.35 -4.04 4.55
CA VAL A 39 1.15 -2.83 4.42
C VAL A 39 2.19 -2.77 5.52
N ASP A 40 3.45 -2.72 5.12
CA ASP A 40 4.57 -2.41 5.99
C ASP A 40 4.65 -0.89 6.20
N GLY A 41 4.17 -0.43 7.35
CA GLY A 41 4.20 0.99 7.73
C GLY A 41 5.61 1.57 7.80
N THR A 42 6.64 0.74 8.02
CA THR A 42 8.03 1.17 8.10
C THR A 42 8.65 1.47 6.73
N LYS A 43 8.02 1.02 5.64
CA LYS A 43 8.43 1.31 4.25
C LYS A 43 7.50 2.29 3.55
N CYS A 44 6.29 2.47 4.10
CA CYS A 44 5.29 3.31 3.48
C CYS A 44 5.67 4.80 3.59
N VAL A 45 5.83 5.46 2.45
CA VAL A 45 6.09 6.92 2.40
C VAL A 45 4.81 7.75 2.24
N GLY A 46 3.65 7.12 2.04
CA GLY A 46 2.39 7.84 1.81
C GLY A 46 2.34 8.58 0.46
N CYS A 47 2.91 8.00 -0.61
CA CYS A 47 2.94 8.62 -1.94
C CYS A 47 1.60 8.53 -2.70
N GLY A 48 0.69 7.64 -2.30
CA GLY A 48 -0.63 7.49 -2.91
C GLY A 48 -0.68 6.72 -4.23
N ALA A 49 0.44 6.19 -4.74
CA ALA A 49 0.44 5.40 -5.98
C ALA A 49 -0.51 4.20 -5.93
N CYS A 50 -0.57 3.51 -4.79
CA CYS A 50 -1.49 2.39 -4.56
C CYS A 50 -2.97 2.80 -4.61
N ALA A 51 -3.32 3.98 -4.10
CA ALA A 51 -4.68 4.51 -4.14
C ALA A 51 -5.11 4.82 -5.57
N LEU A 52 -4.20 5.39 -6.37
CA LEU A 52 -4.45 5.75 -7.76
C LEU A 52 -4.74 4.52 -8.65
N VAL A 53 -4.02 3.42 -8.46
CA VAL A 53 -4.16 2.22 -9.31
C VAL A 53 -5.25 1.24 -8.83
N CYS A 54 -5.85 1.48 -7.67
CA CYS A 54 -6.83 0.57 -7.10
C CYS A 54 -8.15 0.60 -7.92
N PRO A 55 -8.52 -0.48 -8.62
CA PRO A 55 -9.73 -0.47 -9.45
C PRO A 55 -11.02 -0.33 -8.63
N ALA A 56 -11.02 -0.89 -7.41
CA ALA A 56 -12.15 -0.79 -6.48
C ALA A 56 -12.15 0.51 -5.65
N ARG A 57 -11.14 1.38 -5.81
CA ARG A 57 -10.99 2.64 -5.06
C ARG A 57 -11.15 2.48 -3.53
N LEU A 58 -10.61 1.39 -2.99
CA LEU A 58 -10.75 1.05 -1.57
C LEU A 58 -9.70 1.70 -0.66
N ILE A 59 -8.64 2.24 -1.25
CA ILE A 59 -7.49 2.82 -0.54
C ILE A 59 -7.64 4.34 -0.59
N THR A 60 -7.61 4.99 0.57
CA THR A 60 -7.62 6.44 0.72
C THR A 60 -6.37 6.93 1.42
N LEU A 61 -5.89 8.12 1.05
CA LEU A 61 -4.86 8.86 1.79
C LEU A 61 -5.41 10.25 2.13
N GLU A 62 -5.47 10.56 3.41
CA GLU A 62 -6.03 11.80 3.92
C GLU A 62 -5.00 12.53 4.79
N ASP A 63 -4.97 13.86 4.69
CA ASP A 63 -4.16 14.70 5.56
C ASP A 63 -4.99 15.09 6.79
N GLN A 64 -4.62 14.56 7.94
CA GLN A 64 -5.21 14.83 9.25
C GLN A 64 -4.23 15.62 10.12
N GLY A 65 -4.08 16.91 9.77
CA GLY A 65 -3.21 17.85 10.48
C GLY A 65 -1.71 17.51 10.32
N THR A 66 -1.10 16.95 11.36
CA THR A 66 0.31 16.51 11.35
C THR A 66 0.49 15.10 10.84
N TRP A 67 -0.59 14.38 10.55
CA TRP A 67 -0.57 12.98 10.15
C TRP A 67 -1.17 12.80 8.77
N LYS A 68 -0.48 12.05 7.91
CA LYS A 68 -1.04 11.52 6.67
C LYS A 68 -1.49 10.10 6.96
N VAL A 69 -2.79 9.84 6.83
CA VAL A 69 -3.41 8.56 7.17
C VAL A 69 -3.76 7.82 5.90
N LEU A 70 -3.26 6.59 5.77
CA LEU A 70 -3.64 5.65 4.73
C LEU A 70 -4.64 4.66 5.31
N THR A 71 -5.82 4.56 4.69
CA THR A 71 -6.84 3.57 5.04
C THR A 71 -7.15 2.70 3.83
N ALA A 72 -7.26 1.38 4.03
CA ALA A 72 -7.67 0.46 2.99
C ALA A 72 -8.74 -0.50 3.51
N ASP A 73 -9.89 -0.53 2.86
CA ASP A 73 -11.01 -1.40 3.21
C ASP A 73 -11.00 -2.69 2.38
N LEU A 74 -10.46 -3.77 2.97
CA LEU A 74 -10.25 -5.03 2.28
C LEU A 74 -11.55 -5.81 2.03
N ALA A 75 -12.67 -5.43 2.64
CA ALA A 75 -13.97 -6.03 2.35
C ALA A 75 -14.39 -5.83 0.89
N ARG A 76 -13.86 -4.79 0.23
CA ARG A 76 -14.10 -4.46 -1.18
C ARG A 76 -12.94 -4.86 -2.10
N CYS A 77 -11.92 -5.55 -1.59
CA CYS A 77 -10.72 -5.87 -2.34
C CYS A 77 -10.99 -6.97 -3.38
N THR A 78 -10.52 -6.75 -4.61
CA THR A 78 -10.56 -7.75 -5.68
C THR A 78 -9.31 -8.62 -5.77
N TYR A 79 -8.37 -8.46 -4.82
CA TYR A 79 -7.10 -9.22 -4.75
C TYR A 79 -6.27 -9.18 -6.05
N CYS A 80 -6.38 -8.08 -6.81
CA CYS A 80 -5.67 -7.93 -8.10
C CYS A 80 -4.17 -7.60 -7.99
N ALA A 81 -3.63 -7.41 -6.79
CA ALA A 81 -2.22 -7.11 -6.50
C ALA A 81 -1.60 -5.83 -7.11
N ARG A 82 -2.36 -5.02 -7.85
CA ARG A 82 -1.86 -3.75 -8.44
C ARG A 82 -1.21 -2.81 -7.42
N CYS A 83 -1.72 -2.78 -6.18
CA CYS A 83 -1.14 -1.97 -5.11
C CYS A 83 0.28 -2.43 -4.70
N ALA A 84 0.54 -3.73 -4.72
CA ALA A 84 1.85 -4.29 -4.42
C ALA A 84 2.82 -4.06 -5.60
N GLU A 85 2.37 -4.27 -6.83
CA GLU A 85 3.17 -4.06 -8.04
C GLU A 85 3.63 -2.61 -8.23
N VAL A 86 2.73 -1.64 -7.98
CA VAL A 86 3.06 -0.23 -8.18
C VAL A 86 3.94 0.34 -7.05
N CYS A 87 4.05 -0.33 -5.91
CA CYS A 87 4.67 0.26 -4.72
C CYS A 87 6.20 0.34 -4.89
N PRO A 88 6.79 1.53 -5.07
CA PRO A 88 8.22 1.63 -5.35
C PRO A 88 9.08 1.35 -4.11
N TYR A 89 8.48 1.30 -2.93
CA TYR A 89 9.14 1.01 -1.64
C TYR A 89 8.86 -0.40 -1.12
N GLY A 90 8.06 -1.20 -1.85
CA GLY A 90 7.68 -2.55 -1.40
C GLY A 90 6.88 -2.56 -0.09
N ALA A 91 6.17 -1.48 0.22
CA ALA A 91 5.36 -1.36 1.43
C ALA A 91 4.08 -2.18 1.35
N PHE A 92 3.40 -2.20 0.19
CA PHE A 92 2.28 -3.09 -0.05
C PHE A 92 2.79 -4.46 -0.51
N GLN A 93 2.28 -5.53 0.09
CA GLN A 93 2.65 -6.91 -0.25
C GLN A 93 1.42 -7.83 -0.24
N MET A 94 1.45 -8.85 -1.11
CA MET A 94 0.46 -9.92 -1.11
C MET A 94 1.01 -11.09 -0.30
N THR A 95 0.27 -11.55 0.70
CA THR A 95 0.64 -12.72 1.48
C THR A 95 0.07 -14.00 0.86
N SER A 96 0.49 -15.16 1.35
CA SER A 96 -0.12 -16.46 1.01
C SER A 96 -1.38 -16.78 1.82
N ARG A 97 -1.81 -15.90 2.75
CA ARG A 97 -2.98 -16.15 3.61
C ARG A 97 -4.26 -15.94 2.82
N PHE A 98 -5.11 -16.97 2.72
CA PHE A 98 -6.42 -16.90 2.05
C PHE A 98 -7.61 -17.10 3.00
N GLU A 99 -7.37 -17.63 4.20
CA GLU A 99 -8.40 -17.86 5.23
C GLU A 99 -8.70 -16.56 5.99
N THR A 100 -9.31 -15.59 5.29
CA THR A 100 -9.51 -14.22 5.79
C THR A 100 -10.96 -13.94 6.21
N ALA A 101 -11.78 -14.97 6.39
CA ALA A 101 -13.17 -14.80 6.81
C ALA A 101 -13.22 -14.12 8.19
N ALA A 102 -13.94 -13.01 8.28
CA ALA A 102 -14.13 -12.24 9.50
C ALA A 102 -15.61 -11.91 9.68
N VAL A 103 -16.13 -12.08 10.90
CA VAL A 103 -17.51 -11.69 11.25
C VAL A 103 -17.65 -10.16 11.27
N ASP A 104 -16.63 -9.48 11.79
CA ASP A 104 -16.57 -8.02 11.87
C ASP A 104 -15.77 -7.45 10.69
N PRO A 105 -16.40 -6.66 9.80
CA PRO A 105 -15.72 -6.01 8.68
C PRO A 105 -14.60 -5.04 9.10
N ALA A 106 -14.64 -4.50 10.32
CA ALA A 106 -13.59 -3.60 10.80
C ALA A 106 -12.22 -4.28 10.89
N LYS A 107 -12.17 -5.61 11.06
CA LYS A 107 -10.94 -6.41 11.07
C LYS A 107 -10.28 -6.52 9.69
N LEU A 108 -11.00 -6.16 8.63
CA LEU A 108 -10.52 -6.13 7.25
C LEU A 108 -10.05 -4.73 6.83
N ARG A 109 -9.77 -3.85 7.78
CA ARG A 109 -9.24 -2.51 7.51
C ARG A 109 -7.75 -2.44 7.79
N ILE A 110 -6.99 -1.96 6.82
CA ILE A 110 -5.61 -1.53 7.01
C ILE A 110 -5.64 -0.05 7.35
N HIS A 111 -4.89 0.33 8.39
CA HIS A 111 -4.71 1.72 8.79
C HIS A 111 -3.23 1.98 9.08
N VAL A 112 -2.65 2.97 8.40
CA VAL A 112 -1.25 3.38 8.56
C VAL A 112 -1.18 4.90 8.73
N SER A 113 -0.68 5.38 9.86
CA SER A 113 -0.45 6.79 10.12
C SER A 113 1.02 7.15 9.86
N LEU A 114 1.25 8.26 9.15
CA LEU A 114 2.57 8.74 8.78
C LEU A 114 2.76 10.18 9.22
N GLU A 115 3.84 10.48 9.93
CA GLU A 115 4.13 11.85 10.38
C GLU A 115 4.43 12.76 9.19
N GLN A 116 3.81 13.93 9.16
CA GLN A 116 4.03 14.96 8.15
C GLN A 116 5.03 16.01 8.62
N LEU A 117 5.88 16.44 7.69
CA LEU A 117 6.68 17.63 7.85
C LEU A 117 5.83 18.86 7.54
N LEU A 118 5.74 19.77 8.50
CA LEU A 118 5.09 21.06 8.34
C LEU A 118 6.07 22.11 7.82
N CYS A 119 5.54 23.08 7.07
CA CYS A 119 6.31 24.23 6.62
C CYS A 119 6.68 25.15 7.79
N ARG A 120 7.96 25.49 7.91
CA ARG A 120 8.47 26.39 8.95
C ARG A 120 7.89 27.81 8.91
N GLU A 121 7.45 28.27 7.73
CA GLU A 121 6.89 29.62 7.57
C GLU A 121 5.37 29.68 7.71
N CYS A 122 4.65 28.71 7.14
CA CYS A 122 3.18 28.80 7.02
C CYS A 122 2.42 27.64 7.66
N GLY A 123 3.11 26.66 8.26
CA GLY A 123 2.50 25.52 8.95
C GLY A 123 1.82 24.48 8.05
N ARG A 124 1.72 24.70 6.73
CA ARG A 124 1.08 23.75 5.81
C ARG A 124 1.88 22.43 5.72
N PRO A 125 1.22 21.27 5.60
CA PRO A 125 1.89 20.00 5.38
C PRO A 125 2.61 20.00 4.03
N ILE A 126 3.85 19.50 4.00
CA ILE A 126 4.69 19.46 2.79
C ILE A 126 4.70 18.05 2.20
N ARG A 127 5.18 17.09 3.00
CA ARG A 127 5.38 15.68 2.66
C ARG A 127 5.52 14.90 3.96
N THR A 128 5.50 13.57 3.91
CA THR A 128 5.79 12.76 5.10
C THR A 128 7.27 12.84 5.46
N ARG A 129 7.60 12.78 6.75
CA ARG A 129 9.00 12.67 7.21
C ARG A 129 9.69 11.49 6.54
N HIS A 130 9.00 10.35 6.53
CA HIS A 130 9.48 9.11 5.94
C HIS A 130 9.81 9.24 4.44
N MET A 131 8.99 9.98 3.65
CA MET A 131 9.29 10.24 2.23
C MET A 131 10.61 11.00 2.06
N MET A 132 10.87 11.99 2.92
CA MET A 132 12.11 12.77 2.86
C MET A 132 13.33 11.90 3.16
N GLU A 133 13.27 11.11 4.23
CA GLU A 133 14.34 10.21 4.68
C GLU A 133 14.64 9.13 3.64
N GLN A 134 13.61 8.42 3.14
CA GLN A 134 13.77 7.38 2.13
C GLN A 134 14.31 7.91 0.80
N THR A 135 13.87 9.11 0.38
CA THR A 135 14.39 9.73 -0.85
C THR A 135 15.86 10.09 -0.70
N ALA A 136 16.26 10.64 0.45
CA ALA A 136 17.65 10.96 0.75
C ALA A 136 18.52 9.68 0.75
N ALA A 137 18.05 8.63 1.42
CA ALA A 137 18.73 7.34 1.47
C ALA A 137 18.91 6.71 0.08
N ARG A 138 17.88 6.75 -0.77
CA ARG A 138 17.94 6.20 -2.14
C ARG A 138 18.82 6.99 -3.10
N THR A 139 18.82 8.31 -2.97
CA THR A 139 19.57 9.18 -3.90
C THR A 139 20.99 9.44 -3.46
N GLY A 140 21.33 9.16 -2.19
CA GLY A 140 22.61 9.51 -1.59
C GLY A 140 22.86 11.03 -1.49
N LYS A 141 21.86 11.85 -1.83
CA LYS A 141 22.00 13.32 -1.84
C LYS A 141 21.56 13.89 -0.50
N PRO A 142 22.37 14.77 0.11
CA PRO A 142 22.00 15.39 1.37
C PRO A 142 20.75 16.26 1.17
N VAL A 143 19.85 16.18 2.14
CA VAL A 143 18.65 17.01 2.18
C VAL A 143 19.05 18.44 2.49
N ASN A 144 18.81 19.39 1.58
CA ASN A 144 19.11 20.79 1.84
C ASN A 144 18.19 21.35 2.96
N PRO A 145 18.72 21.69 4.14
CA PRO A 145 17.92 22.09 5.30
C PRO A 145 17.22 23.44 5.11
N GLN A 146 17.71 24.31 4.22
CA GLN A 146 17.06 25.60 3.95
C GLN A 146 15.77 25.45 3.14
N THR A 147 15.66 24.37 2.36
CA THR A 147 14.54 24.22 1.41
C THR A 147 13.64 23.04 1.74
N ALA A 148 14.16 21.98 2.36
CA ALA A 148 13.42 20.75 2.63
C ALA A 148 12.20 20.95 3.56
N TYR A 149 12.29 21.91 4.47
CA TYR A 149 11.23 22.26 5.43
C TYR A 149 10.35 23.44 4.98
N LEU A 150 10.42 23.81 3.69
CA LEU A 150 9.55 24.83 3.10
C LEU A 150 8.61 24.20 2.08
N CYS A 151 7.33 24.61 2.12
CA CYS A 151 6.36 24.22 1.11
C CYS A 151 6.69 24.86 -0.24
N HIS A 152 6.09 24.38 -1.33
CA HIS A 152 6.40 24.88 -2.68
C HIS A 152 6.12 26.39 -2.83
N VAL A 153 5.13 26.94 -2.11
CA VAL A 153 4.78 28.37 -2.13
C VAL A 153 5.84 29.20 -1.38
N CYS A 154 6.15 28.83 -0.14
CA CYS A 154 7.16 29.51 0.69
C CYS A 154 8.55 29.44 0.05
N ARG A 155 8.93 28.27 -0.49
CA ARG A 155 10.18 28.11 -1.22
C ARG A 155 10.25 29.05 -2.43
N ARG A 156 9.18 29.19 -3.22
CA ARG A 156 9.12 30.13 -4.35
C ARG A 156 9.29 31.58 -3.89
N ARG A 157 8.64 31.98 -2.79
CA ARG A 157 8.79 33.34 -2.22
C ARG A 157 10.21 33.60 -1.75
N ALA A 158 10.82 32.66 -1.02
CA ALA A 158 12.20 32.76 -0.55
C ALA A 158 13.19 32.85 -1.72
N THR A 159 13.01 32.05 -2.78
CA THR A 159 13.82 32.15 -3.99
C THR A 159 13.62 33.47 -4.72
N ALA A 160 12.37 33.93 -4.87
CA ALA A 160 12.07 35.22 -5.51
C ALA A 160 12.75 36.39 -4.78
N ALA A 161 12.76 36.39 -3.44
CA ALA A 161 13.45 37.41 -2.66
C ALA A 161 14.98 37.42 -2.87
N ARG A 162 15.59 36.26 -3.21
CA ARG A 162 17.04 36.16 -3.48
C ARG A 162 17.43 36.58 -4.90
N VAL A 163 16.54 36.35 -5.87
CA VAL A 163 16.79 36.61 -7.30
C VAL A 163 16.23 37.96 -7.74
N ALA A 164 15.35 38.58 -6.93
CA ALA A 164 14.82 39.90 -7.21
C ALA A 164 15.96 40.90 -7.41
N TRP A 165 15.98 41.52 -8.59
CA TRP A 165 16.89 42.62 -8.88
C TRP A 165 16.64 43.75 -7.88
N PRO A 166 17.69 44.36 -7.27
CA PRO A 166 17.50 45.47 -6.35
C PRO A 166 16.74 46.59 -7.07
N LYS A 167 15.62 47.03 -6.49
CA LYS A 167 14.94 48.25 -6.97
C LYS A 167 15.89 49.43 -6.72
N GLY A 168 16.67 49.81 -7.74
CA GLY A 168 17.63 50.91 -7.67
C GLY A 168 19.07 50.58 -8.06
N ALA A 169 19.39 49.35 -8.47
CA ALA A 169 20.69 49.06 -9.11
C ALA A 169 20.71 49.69 -10.51
N LYS A 170 21.18 50.95 -10.59
CA LYS A 170 21.72 51.57 -11.80
C LYS A 170 23.19 51.20 -11.93
#